data_AF-A0A8H6FVJ2-F1
#
_entry.id   AF-A0A8H6FVJ2-F1
#
_cell.length_a   1.000
_cell.length_b   1.000
_cell.length_c   1.000
_cell.angle_alpha   90.00
_cell.angle_beta   90.00
_cell.angle_gamma   90.00
#
_symmetry.space_group_name_H-M   'P 1'
#
loop_
_entity.id
_entity.type
_entity.pdbx_description
1 polymer ?
#
loop_
_entity_poly.entity_id
_entity_poly.type
_entity_poly.pdbx_seq_one_letter_code
_entity_poly.pdbx_strand_id
1 'polypeptide(L)'
;MLLTGIAWGIAYTDTVGATVRLTLLFVFVHFLAASLLVATAAFFLVGRLLGPGIAGLPGRRRRQGLFTQAGEGEQLEFGYCFDVAIRAFFPVWVWLYVMQFILWPLIARDNWVSMFFGNTLYLVALGYYTVICFLGYNALPFLHHTELLLSPCFVYAILWFASLFGFNIAKHVGPLLITGAG
;
A
#
# COMPACT_ATOMS: atom_id res chain seq x y z
N MET A 1 2.05 -13.88 -3.47
CA MET A 1 2.41 -14.09 -2.05
C MET A 1 2.90 -15.48 -1.74
N LEU A 2 2.17 -16.55 -2.06
CA LEU A 2 2.59 -17.93 -1.72
C LEU A 2 3.98 -18.27 -2.25
N LEU A 3 4.21 -18.07 -3.55
CA LEU A 3 5.51 -18.37 -4.18
C LEU A 3 6.65 -17.57 -3.56
N THR A 4 6.47 -16.26 -3.33
CA THR A 4 7.50 -15.43 -2.69
C THR A 4 7.68 -15.80 -1.21
N GLY A 5 6.62 -16.15 -0.49
CA GLY A 5 6.72 -16.59 0.91
C GLY A 5 7.53 -17.88 1.05
N ILE A 6 7.31 -18.84 0.15
CA ILE A 6 8.10 -20.07 0.09
C ILE A 6 9.55 -19.77 -0.29
N ALA A 7 9.78 -18.94 -1.31
CA ALA A 7 11.13 -18.57 -1.76
C ALA A 7 11.94 -17.89 -0.64
N TRP A 8 11.33 -16.94 0.07
CA TRP A 8 11.95 -16.29 1.22
C TRP A 8 12.15 -17.25 2.40
N GLY A 9 11.19 -18.14 2.66
CA GLY A 9 11.30 -19.13 3.73
C GLY A 9 12.44 -20.12 3.50
N ILE A 10 12.58 -20.64 2.29
CA ILE A 10 13.69 -21.54 1.93
C ILE A 10 15.04 -20.81 1.99
N ALA A 11 15.08 -19.54 1.60
CA ALA A 11 16.33 -18.77 1.55
C ALA A 11 16.84 -18.31 2.93
N TYR A 12 15.93 -18.04 3.88
CA TYR A 12 16.27 -17.35 5.13
C TYR A 12 15.81 -18.07 6.41
N THR A 13 15.17 -19.23 6.32
CA THR A 13 14.78 -20.00 7.51
C THR A 13 15.28 -21.44 7.45
N ASP A 14 15.72 -21.96 8.60
CA ASP A 14 16.34 -23.29 8.67
C ASP A 14 15.32 -24.43 8.85
N THR A 15 14.05 -24.10 9.13
CA THR A 15 13.00 -25.09 9.40
C THR A 15 11.80 -24.95 8.48
N VAL A 16 11.19 -26.09 8.13
CA VAL A 16 9.96 -26.13 7.34
C VAL A 16 8.81 -25.42 8.05
N GLY A 17 8.72 -25.55 9.38
CA GLY A 17 7.72 -24.85 10.18
C GLY A 17 7.84 -23.33 10.10
N ALA A 18 9.07 -22.80 10.16
CA ALA A 18 9.33 -21.37 9.98
C ALA A 18 9.00 -20.90 8.55
N THR A 19 9.32 -21.70 7.53
CA THR A 19 8.94 -21.42 6.13
C THR A 19 7.42 -21.30 5.96
N VAL A 20 6.66 -22.24 6.52
CA VAL A 20 5.20 -22.22 6.45
C VAL A 20 4.64 -21.01 7.20
N ARG A 21 5.12 -20.74 8.42
CA ARG A 21 4.72 -19.57 9.21
C ARG A 21 4.98 -18.27 8.46
N LEU A 22 6.17 -18.11 7.86
CA LEU A 22 6.53 -16.93 7.09
C LEU A 22 5.62 -16.76 5.86
N THR A 23 5.34 -17.85 5.15
CA THR A 23 4.43 -17.85 4.00
C THR A 23 3.02 -17.41 4.41
N LEU A 24 2.51 -17.90 5.54
CA LEU A 24 1.22 -17.49 6.08
C LEU A 24 1.21 -16.02 6.48
N LEU A 25 2.27 -15.51 7.14
CA LEU A 25 2.39 -14.09 7.48
C LEU A 25 2.36 -13.20 6.22
N PHE A 26 3.04 -13.59 5.15
CA PHE A 26 3.03 -12.83 3.90
C PHE A 26 1.62 -12.76 3.28
N VAL A 27 0.83 -13.83 3.37
CA VAL A 27 -0.54 -13.84 2.84
C VAL A 27 -1.50 -13.08 3.76
N PHE A 28 -1.55 -13.43 5.04
CA PHE A 28 -2.58 -12.93 5.95
C PHE A 28 -2.27 -11.54 6.50
N VAL A 29 -1.01 -11.27 6.85
CA VAL A 29 -0.64 -9.99 7.46
C VAL A 29 -0.26 -8.99 6.37
N HIS A 30 0.74 -9.34 5.55
CA HIS A 30 1.27 -8.38 4.58
C HIS A 30 0.30 -8.09 3.43
N PHE A 31 -0.41 -9.09 2.94
CA PHE A 31 -1.36 -8.88 1.85
C PHE A 31 -2.77 -8.55 2.35
N LEU A 32 -3.42 -9.46 3.09
CA LEU A 32 -4.82 -9.27 3.50
C LEU A 32 -4.99 -8.14 4.52
N ALA A 33 -4.26 -8.17 5.64
CA ALA A 33 -4.43 -7.17 6.68
C ALA A 33 -3.98 -5.77 6.20
N ALA A 34 -2.88 -5.66 5.45
CA ALA A 34 -2.46 -4.37 4.88
C ALA A 34 -3.50 -3.83 3.88
N SER A 35 -4.02 -4.67 2.98
CA SER A 35 -5.06 -4.25 2.03
C SER A 35 -6.34 -3.81 2.75
N LEU A 36 -6.72 -4.51 3.82
CA LEU A 36 -7.88 -4.15 4.64
C LEU A 36 -7.67 -2.82 5.38
N LEU A 37 -6.48 -2.60 5.94
CA LEU A 37 -6.13 -1.34 6.60
C LEU A 37 -6.19 -0.17 5.63
N VAL A 38 -5.61 -0.31 4.44
CA VAL A 38 -5.67 0.75 3.42
C VAL A 38 -7.09 0.96 2.92
N ALA A 39 -7.85 -0.10 2.67
CA ALA A 39 -9.26 0.01 2.27
C ALA A 39 -10.09 0.76 3.32
N THR A 40 -9.85 0.49 4.60
CA THR A 40 -10.50 1.17 5.72
C THR A 40 -10.09 2.64 5.77
N ALA A 41 -8.79 2.93 5.69
CA ALA A 41 -8.29 4.30 5.66
C ALA A 41 -8.85 5.09 4.47
N ALA A 42 -8.87 4.48 3.28
CA ALA A 42 -9.42 5.10 2.08
C ALA A 42 -10.94 5.31 2.20
N PHE A 43 -11.69 4.36 2.74
CA PHE A 43 -13.12 4.52 3.00
C PHE A 43 -13.43 5.73 3.89
N PHE A 44 -12.66 5.92 4.96
CA PHE A 44 -12.79 7.09 5.82
C PHE A 44 -12.26 8.39 5.18
N LEU A 45 -11.10 8.35 4.53
CA LEU A 45 -10.47 9.52 3.93
C LEU A 45 -11.28 10.03 2.74
N VAL A 46 -11.63 9.18 1.78
CA VAL A 46 -12.45 9.52 0.62
C VAL A 46 -13.85 9.94 1.07
N GLY A 47 -14.45 9.22 2.02
CA GLY A 47 -15.75 9.59 2.59
C GLY A 47 -15.75 10.96 3.27
N ARG A 48 -14.63 11.38 3.87
CA ARG A 48 -14.48 12.68 4.55
C ARG A 48 -14.00 13.81 3.64
N LEU A 49 -13.13 13.52 2.67
CA LEU A 49 -12.48 14.51 1.80
C LEU A 49 -13.23 14.75 0.49
N LEU A 50 -13.90 13.73 -0.06
CA LEU A 50 -14.43 13.75 -1.44
C LEU A 50 -15.95 13.50 -1.55
N GLY A 51 -16.64 13.11 -0.46
CA GLY A 51 -18.07 12.81 -0.47
C GLY A 51 -18.99 14.04 -0.34
N PRO A 52 -20.06 14.18 -1.16
CA PRO A 52 -21.13 15.15 -0.93
C PRO A 52 -22.00 14.66 0.23
N GLY A 53 -22.02 15.39 1.35
CA GLY A 53 -22.44 14.86 2.66
C GLY A 53 -23.79 14.13 2.70
N ILE A 54 -23.76 12.89 3.21
CA ILE A 54 -24.91 12.02 3.53
C ILE A 54 -24.94 11.76 5.05
N ALA A 55 -26.15 11.65 5.58
CA ALA A 55 -26.43 11.47 7.01
C ALA A 55 -25.90 10.13 7.54
N GLY A 56 -24.88 10.19 8.40
CA GLY A 56 -24.31 9.03 9.11
C GLY A 56 -22.84 9.18 9.52
N LEU A 57 -22.06 10.01 8.82
CA LEU A 57 -20.68 10.40 9.16
C LEU A 57 -20.48 11.92 8.95
N PRO A 58 -19.52 12.58 9.66
CA PRO A 58 -19.39 14.04 9.68
C PRO A 58 -18.74 14.55 8.37
N GLY A 59 -19.58 14.76 7.35
CA GLY A 59 -19.24 15.36 6.06
C GLY A 59 -20.42 16.20 5.53
N ARG A 60 -20.11 17.33 4.89
CA ARG A 60 -20.98 18.51 4.69
C ARG A 60 -22.12 18.25 3.68
N ARG A 61 -23.37 18.20 4.17
CA ARG A 61 -24.60 18.03 3.37
C ARG A 61 -24.76 19.14 2.33
N ARG A 62 -24.76 18.84 1.01
CA ARG A 62 -25.24 19.78 -0.01
C ARG A 62 -25.58 19.16 -1.38
N ARG A 63 -26.81 18.63 -1.54
CA ARG A 63 -27.78 19.00 -2.59
C ARG A 63 -29.01 18.09 -2.52
N GLN A 64 -30.11 18.66 -2.02
CA GLN A 64 -31.43 18.06 -1.99
C GLN A 64 -32.13 18.40 -3.31
N GLY A 65 -32.16 17.46 -4.27
CA GLY A 65 -32.99 17.52 -5.46
C GLY A 65 -34.29 16.73 -5.23
N LEU A 66 -35.42 17.22 -5.70
CA LEU A 66 -36.77 16.74 -5.36
C LEU A 66 -37.12 15.33 -5.89
N PHE A 67 -36.20 14.65 -6.60
CA PHE A 67 -36.45 13.38 -7.31
C PHE A 67 -35.46 12.24 -7.03
N THR A 68 -34.49 12.40 -6.12
CA THR A 68 -33.58 11.29 -5.77
C THR A 68 -34.22 10.36 -4.76
N GLN A 69 -34.49 9.10 -5.15
CA GLN A 69 -34.96 8.05 -4.25
C GLN A 69 -33.98 7.86 -3.09
N ALA A 70 -34.52 7.70 -1.88
CA ALA A 70 -33.78 7.43 -0.66
C ALA A 70 -33.13 6.03 -0.73
N GLY A 71 -31.99 5.93 -1.42
CA GLY A 71 -31.25 4.70 -1.63
C GLY A 71 -30.22 4.75 -2.76
N GLU A 72 -30.39 5.66 -3.74
CA GLU A 72 -29.55 5.76 -4.94
C GLU A 72 -28.59 6.98 -4.92
N GLY A 73 -28.16 7.41 -3.74
CA GLY A 73 -27.02 8.33 -3.67
C GLY A 73 -25.76 7.52 -3.88
N GLU A 74 -24.95 7.84 -4.91
CA GLU A 74 -23.64 7.23 -5.19
C GLU A 74 -22.76 7.22 -3.93
N GLN A 75 -22.86 6.15 -3.14
CA GLN A 75 -22.13 5.95 -1.91
C GLN A 75 -20.90 5.12 -2.23
N LEU A 76 -19.75 5.57 -1.74
CA LEU A 76 -18.51 4.81 -1.85
C LEU A 76 -18.67 3.49 -1.09
N GLU A 77 -18.58 2.37 -1.80
CA GLU A 77 -18.66 1.05 -1.17
C GLU A 77 -17.30 0.64 -0.58
N PHE A 78 -17.34 0.02 0.60
CA PHE A 78 -16.13 -0.56 1.20
C PHE A 78 -15.53 -1.66 0.31
N GLY A 79 -16.39 -2.46 -0.35
CA GLY A 79 -15.95 -3.50 -1.29
C GLY A 79 -15.12 -2.94 -2.44
N TYR A 80 -15.50 -1.77 -2.96
CA TYR A 80 -14.72 -1.07 -3.99
C TYR A 80 -13.36 -0.62 -3.46
N CYS A 81 -13.32 -0.05 -2.24
CA CYS A 81 -12.06 0.36 -1.63
C CYS A 81 -11.11 -0.82 -1.40
N PHE A 82 -11.65 -1.96 -0.98
CA PHE A 82 -10.88 -3.18 -0.79
C PHE A 82 -10.34 -3.75 -2.11
N ASP A 83 -11.16 -3.75 -3.15
CA ASP A 83 -10.77 -4.18 -4.49
C ASP A 83 -9.64 -3.30 -5.07
N VAL A 84 -9.76 -1.97 -4.97
CA VAL A 84 -8.70 -1.03 -5.38
C VAL A 84 -7.41 -1.28 -4.57
N ALA A 85 -7.52 -1.47 -3.25
CA ALA A 85 -6.36 -1.73 -2.38
C ALA A 85 -5.62 -3.03 -2.76
N ILE A 86 -6.36 -4.10 -3.08
CA ILE A 86 -5.77 -5.38 -3.53
C ILE A 86 -5.07 -5.22 -4.88
N ARG A 87 -5.70 -4.53 -5.85
CA ARG A 87 -5.09 -4.30 -7.17
C ARG A 87 -3.82 -3.46 -7.07
N ALA A 88 -3.83 -2.43 -6.23
CA ALA A 88 -2.68 -1.59 -5.97
C ALA A 88 -1.53 -2.33 -5.26
N PHE A 89 -1.80 -3.45 -4.59
CA PHE A 89 -0.77 -4.27 -3.95
C PHE A 89 0.14 -5.00 -4.95
N PHE A 90 -0.30 -5.20 -6.19
CA PHE A 90 0.48 -5.97 -7.17
C PHE A 90 1.85 -5.34 -7.49
N PRO A 91 1.97 -4.03 -7.82
CA PRO A 91 3.29 -3.40 -7.98
C PRO A 91 4.15 -3.48 -6.71
N VAL A 92 3.54 -3.29 -5.54
CA VAL A 92 4.27 -3.39 -4.25
C VAL A 92 4.87 -4.76 -4.09
N TRP A 93 4.13 -5.82 -4.44
CA TRP A 93 4.64 -7.17 -4.46
C TRP A 93 5.86 -7.34 -5.38
N VAL A 94 5.76 -6.87 -6.62
CA VAL A 94 6.85 -7.00 -7.60
C VAL A 94 8.11 -6.29 -7.09
N TRP A 95 7.98 -5.05 -6.62
CA TRP A 95 9.15 -4.26 -6.22
C TRP A 95 9.74 -4.69 -4.87
N LEU A 96 8.92 -4.92 -3.85
CA LEU A 96 9.41 -5.18 -2.49
C LEU A 96 9.60 -6.66 -2.16
N TYR A 97 8.96 -7.59 -2.89
CA TYR A 97 9.07 -9.03 -2.57
C TYR A 97 9.85 -9.80 -3.63
N VAL A 98 9.81 -9.37 -4.90
CA VAL A 98 10.55 -10.03 -5.99
C VAL A 98 11.86 -9.29 -6.26
N MET A 99 11.81 -8.01 -6.61
CA MET A 99 13.02 -7.25 -6.96
C MET A 99 13.95 -7.08 -5.75
N GLN A 100 13.42 -6.80 -4.57
CA GLN A 100 14.21 -6.73 -3.34
C GLN A 100 14.88 -8.07 -2.98
N PHE A 101 14.25 -9.20 -3.28
CA PHE A 101 14.86 -10.51 -3.08
C PHE A 101 16.07 -10.72 -3.99
N ILE A 102 15.93 -10.38 -5.27
CA ILE A 102 17.01 -10.46 -6.27
C ILE A 102 18.15 -9.48 -5.93
N LEU A 103 17.80 -8.27 -5.48
CA LEU A 103 18.75 -7.21 -5.14
C LEU A 103 19.28 -7.29 -3.71
N TRP A 104 18.82 -8.24 -2.89
CA TRP A 104 19.29 -8.42 -1.53
C TRP A 104 20.81 -8.47 -1.36
N PRO A 105 21.61 -9.21 -2.17
CA PRO A 105 23.07 -9.21 -2.04
C PRO A 105 23.72 -7.84 -2.32
N LEU A 106 23.04 -6.96 -3.05
CA LEU A 106 23.46 -5.59 -3.29
C LEU A 106 23.02 -4.67 -2.14
N ILE A 107 21.78 -4.83 -1.65
CA ILE A 107 21.17 -4.01 -0.58
C ILE A 107 21.73 -4.36 0.81
N ALA A 108 22.22 -5.58 1.00
CA ALA A 108 22.81 -6.00 2.27
C ALA A 108 24.17 -5.34 2.58
N ARG A 109 24.80 -4.68 1.59
CA ARG A 109 26.10 -4.01 1.77
C ARG A 109 25.94 -2.61 2.37
N ASP A 110 26.92 -2.20 3.18
CA ASP A 110 26.98 -0.87 3.79
C ASP A 110 27.62 0.18 2.85
N ASN A 111 27.02 0.32 1.67
CA ASN A 111 27.50 1.23 0.64
C ASN A 111 26.40 2.25 0.28
N TRP A 112 26.79 3.44 -0.15
CA TRP A 112 25.83 4.46 -0.63
C TRP A 112 24.95 3.94 -1.78
N VAL A 113 25.49 3.07 -2.63
CA VAL A 113 24.76 2.42 -3.73
C VAL A 113 23.62 1.53 -3.21
N SER A 114 23.88 0.73 -2.17
CA SER A 114 22.86 -0.11 -1.54
C SER A 114 21.69 0.72 -1.03
N MET A 115 22.01 1.82 -0.37
CA MET A 115 21.07 2.76 0.19
C MET A 115 20.23 3.44 -0.89
N PHE A 116 20.86 3.90 -1.97
CA PHE A 116 20.17 4.50 -3.11
C PHE A 116 19.18 3.51 -3.74
N PHE A 117 19.62 2.31 -4.07
CA PHE A 117 18.76 1.30 -4.70
C PHE A 117 17.66 0.81 -3.76
N GLY A 118 17.99 0.54 -2.50
CA GLY A 118 17.01 0.16 -1.47
C GLY A 118 15.93 1.21 -1.31
N ASN A 119 16.28 2.46 -1.05
CA ASN A 119 15.30 3.53 -0.85
C ASN A 119 14.49 3.80 -2.14
N THR A 120 15.11 3.68 -3.32
CA THR A 120 14.42 3.82 -4.61
C THR A 120 13.38 2.73 -4.84
N LEU A 121 13.64 1.48 -4.45
CA LEU A 121 12.64 0.40 -4.52
C LEU A 121 11.39 0.74 -3.69
N TYR A 122 11.57 1.26 -2.48
CA TYR A 122 10.45 1.68 -1.63
C TYR A 122 9.71 2.89 -2.20
N LEU A 123 10.42 3.88 -2.74
CA LEU A 123 9.80 5.02 -3.41
C LEU A 123 8.94 4.58 -4.59
N VAL A 124 9.48 3.72 -5.45
CA VAL A 124 8.79 3.22 -6.64
C VAL A 124 7.56 2.37 -6.23
N ALA A 125 7.71 1.47 -5.26
CA ALA A 125 6.61 0.64 -4.77
C ALA A 125 5.45 1.49 -4.23
N LEU A 126 5.74 2.46 -3.35
CA LEU A 126 4.72 3.32 -2.75
C LEU A 126 4.12 4.31 -3.77
N GLY A 127 4.94 4.83 -4.67
CA GLY A 127 4.47 5.70 -5.76
C GLY A 127 3.48 4.98 -6.68
N TYR A 128 3.83 3.76 -7.13
CA TYR A 128 2.90 2.95 -7.92
C TYR A 128 1.62 2.61 -7.16
N TYR A 129 1.73 2.29 -5.87
CA TYR A 129 0.57 2.02 -5.03
C TYR A 129 -0.41 3.20 -5.03
N THR A 130 0.10 4.40 -4.75
CA THR A 130 -0.72 5.63 -4.74
C THR A 130 -1.30 5.95 -6.11
N VAL A 131 -0.54 5.77 -7.19
CA VAL A 131 -1.03 6.00 -8.56
C VAL A 131 -2.16 5.03 -8.91
N ILE A 132 -2.03 3.73 -8.62
CA ILE A 132 -3.11 2.77 -8.91
C ILE A 132 -4.35 3.07 -8.06
N CYS A 133 -4.18 3.43 -6.79
CA CYS A 133 -5.30 3.88 -5.96
C CYS A 133 -6.00 5.09 -6.58
N PHE A 134 -5.24 6.11 -7.00
CA PHE A 134 -5.78 7.27 -7.69
C PHE A 134 -6.56 6.88 -8.96
N LEU A 135 -6.00 6.03 -9.83
CA LEU A 135 -6.68 5.55 -11.03
C LEU A 135 -7.97 4.80 -10.72
N GLY A 136 -7.98 3.99 -9.66
CA GLY A 136 -9.18 3.32 -9.17
C GLY A 136 -10.25 4.34 -8.78
N TYR A 137 -9.96 5.22 -7.83
CA TYR A 137 -10.93 6.20 -7.35
C TYR A 137 -11.35 7.24 -8.40
N ASN A 138 -10.49 7.55 -9.38
CA ASN A 138 -10.82 8.46 -10.48
C ASN A 138 -11.82 7.87 -11.49
N ALA A 139 -12.05 6.56 -11.46
CA ALA A 139 -13.10 5.93 -12.25
C ALA A 139 -14.51 6.20 -11.72
N LEU A 140 -14.63 6.74 -10.49
CA LEU A 140 -15.91 7.08 -9.87
C LEU A 140 -16.29 8.53 -10.25
N PRO A 141 -17.34 8.74 -11.06
CA PRO A 141 -17.67 10.06 -11.62
C PRO A 141 -18.13 11.09 -10.56
N PHE A 142 -18.47 10.64 -9.36
CA PHE A 142 -18.93 11.48 -8.24
C PHE A 142 -17.81 12.00 -7.33
N LEU A 143 -16.58 11.48 -7.44
CA LEU A 143 -15.44 11.99 -6.69
C LEU A 143 -14.82 13.20 -7.41
N HIS A 144 -14.98 14.39 -6.83
CA HIS A 144 -14.30 15.60 -7.30
C HIS A 144 -13.03 15.87 -6.48
N HIS A 145 -11.96 16.35 -7.12
CA HIS A 145 -10.63 16.59 -6.50
C HIS A 145 -9.86 15.32 -6.10
N THR A 146 -9.95 14.27 -6.91
CA THR A 146 -9.13 13.05 -6.74
C THR A 146 -7.63 13.31 -6.78
N GLU A 147 -7.18 14.45 -7.31
CA GLU A 147 -5.79 14.91 -7.28
C GLU A 147 -5.17 14.93 -5.87
N LEU A 148 -5.99 15.12 -4.83
CA LEU A 148 -5.54 15.05 -3.44
C LEU A 148 -5.03 13.66 -3.03
N LEU A 149 -5.49 12.59 -3.68
CA LEU A 149 -4.98 11.23 -3.46
C LEU A 149 -3.52 11.08 -3.93
N LEU A 150 -3.03 11.93 -4.84
CA LEU A 150 -1.62 11.95 -5.26
C LEU A 150 -0.72 12.70 -4.27
N SER A 151 -1.27 13.44 -3.30
CA SER A 151 -0.48 14.19 -2.32
C SER A 151 0.58 13.37 -1.55
N PRO A 152 0.35 12.08 -1.19
CA PRO A 152 1.37 11.29 -0.52
C PRO A 152 2.63 11.04 -1.37
N CYS A 153 2.53 11.09 -2.71
CA CYS A 153 3.70 10.94 -3.59
C CYS A 153 4.77 12.01 -3.33
N PHE A 154 4.35 13.24 -3.05
CA PHE A 154 5.29 14.32 -2.69
C PHE A 154 5.98 14.05 -1.36
N VAL A 155 5.24 13.52 -0.38
CA VAL A 155 5.81 13.13 0.91
C VAL A 155 6.83 12.02 0.72
N TYR A 156 6.54 11.00 -0.11
CA TYR A 156 7.48 9.93 -0.40
C TYR A 156 8.74 10.44 -1.11
N ALA A 157 8.61 11.38 -2.05
CA ALA A 157 9.75 12.00 -2.71
C ALA A 157 10.65 12.75 -1.72
N ILE A 158 10.06 13.55 -0.82
CA ILE A 158 10.80 14.27 0.23
C ILE A 158 11.50 13.28 1.16
N LEU A 159 10.80 12.25 1.62
CA LEU A 159 11.38 11.20 2.47
C LEU A 159 12.50 10.46 1.76
N TRP A 160 12.38 10.20 0.46
CA TRP A 160 13.44 9.58 -0.33
C TRP A 160 14.66 10.49 -0.42
N PHE A 161 14.50 11.78 -0.71
CA PHE A 161 15.61 12.73 -0.71
C PHE A 161 16.28 12.83 0.67
N ALA A 162 15.49 12.94 1.74
CA ALA A 162 15.99 12.97 3.10
C ALA A 162 16.73 11.66 3.46
N SER A 163 16.23 10.52 2.97
CA SER A 163 16.83 9.23 3.22
C SER A 163 18.27 9.15 2.72
N LEU A 164 18.61 9.80 1.60
CA LEU A 164 19.97 9.78 1.02
C LEU A 164 21.08 10.36 1.92
N PHE A 165 20.72 11.06 3.01
CA PHE A 165 21.67 11.66 3.97
C PHE A 165 22.08 10.75 5.13
N GLY A 166 21.70 9.46 5.10
CA GLY A 166 22.24 8.44 6.01
C GLY A 166 21.22 7.40 6.50
N PHE A 167 19.96 7.48 6.08
CA PHE A 167 18.93 6.52 6.47
C PHE A 167 18.60 5.49 5.37
N ASN A 168 19.03 4.24 5.57
CA ASN A 168 18.67 3.13 4.68
C ASN A 168 17.39 2.44 5.22
N ILE A 169 16.25 2.72 4.57
CA ILE A 169 14.93 2.18 4.95
C ILE A 169 14.91 0.66 4.76
N ALA A 170 15.50 0.17 3.66
CA ALA A 170 15.52 -1.24 3.33
C ALA A 170 16.26 -2.08 4.39
N LYS A 171 17.29 -1.53 5.03
CA LYS A 171 18.01 -2.20 6.13
C LYS A 171 17.21 -2.28 7.43
N HIS A 172 16.28 -1.36 7.68
CA HIS A 172 15.43 -1.38 8.89
C HIS A 172 14.16 -2.22 8.69
N VAL A 173 13.58 -2.17 7.49
CA VAL A 173 12.34 -2.91 7.16
C VAL A 173 12.64 -4.33 6.71
N GLY A 174 13.79 -4.59 6.09
CA GLY A 174 14.23 -5.92 5.65
C GLY A 174 14.24 -6.97 6.76
N PRO A 175 14.81 -6.70 7.95
CA PRO A 175 14.72 -7.59 9.10
C PRO A 175 13.27 -7.80 9.54
N LEU A 176 12.42 -6.78 9.52
CA LEU A 176 11.01 -6.88 9.92
C LEU A 176 10.21 -7.86 9.05
N LEU A 177 10.60 -8.01 7.77
CA LEU A 177 10.02 -9.00 6.86
C LEU A 177 10.42 -10.44 7.23
N ILE A 178 11.54 -10.65 7.92
CA ILE A 178 12.14 -11.96 8.23
C ILE A 178 11.91 -12.34 9.71
N THR A 179 11.95 -11.39 10.65
CA THR A 179 11.87 -11.62 12.10
C THR A 179 10.49 -12.07 12.59
N GLY A 180 9.46 -12.07 11.74
CA GLY A 180 8.18 -12.74 12.05
C GLY A 180 8.29 -14.27 12.22
N ALA A 181 9.44 -14.86 11.84
CA ALA A 181 9.73 -16.29 11.93
C ALA A 181 10.42 -16.74 13.24
N GLY A 182 10.86 -15.79 14.08
CA GLY A 182 11.43 -16.07 15.41
C GLY A 182 10.41 -16.53 16.44
#